data_AF-A0A9D9EBT6-F1
#
_entry.id   AF-A0A9D9EBT6-F1
#
_cell.length_a   1.000
_cell.length_b   1.000
_cell.length_c   1.000
_cell.angle_alpha   90.00
_cell.angle_beta   90.00
_cell.angle_gamma   90.00
#
_symmetry.space_group_name_H-M   'P 1'
#
loop_
_entity.id
_entity.type
_entity.pdbx_description
1 polymer ?
#
loop_
_entity_poly.entity_id
_entity_poly.type
_entity_poly.pdbx_seq_one_letter_code
_entity_poly.pdbx_strand_id
1 'polypeptide(L)'
;MKNIISVLLILPAVLFALCSCGSRSQDAVSGPRPFPSVSVPGVITDRSEAAEYMAGHFWDEFTDTASVFACDSAFVNGVRKGDLEQAFADYAGILGMVDLKQAEASVKRLYSRIESFEKRDTSTNVFEAVAALAERYLYDPNSPFRNEDYYLPFVEGLSGYEGFSGVERAAYAYTAQMCSLNRTGEKAADFEFSDKNGNIRSLYGIEAGCTLLFFSNPGCEACKSIINALESDPAVDRLISEKKLAVANIYIDEDIASWYSCMPIYPDNWYNGYDPNFIIRTDLLYNVRAIPSLYLLDRDKRVIMKDAPEPRVLSYIASLAAE
;
A
#
# COMPACT_ATOMS: atom_id res chain seq x y z
N MET A 1 -20.96 -4.25 -101.03
CA MET A 1 -19.95 -5.09 -100.34
C MET A 1 -19.85 -4.64 -98.89
N LYS A 2 -20.19 -5.55 -97.96
CA LYS A 2 -19.93 -5.60 -96.50
C LYS A 2 -20.47 -4.43 -95.64
N ASN A 3 -21.70 -4.58 -95.12
CA ASN A 3 -22.07 -5.06 -93.75
C ASN A 3 -21.98 -3.92 -92.71
N ILE A 4 -23.08 -3.23 -92.39
CA ILE A 4 -24.04 -3.51 -91.29
C ILE A 4 -23.34 -3.69 -89.93
N ILE A 5 -23.57 -2.75 -89.00
CA ILE A 5 -24.11 -2.97 -87.64
C ILE A 5 -24.47 -1.60 -87.03
N SER A 6 -25.74 -1.48 -86.66
CA SER A 6 -26.36 -0.38 -85.91
C SER A 6 -26.07 -0.51 -84.42
N VAL A 7 -25.79 0.57 -83.70
CA VAL A 7 -25.94 0.62 -82.23
C VAL A 7 -26.40 2.00 -81.77
N LEU A 8 -27.63 2.05 -81.25
CA LEU A 8 -28.21 3.07 -80.35
C LEU A 8 -27.55 2.98 -78.96
N LEU A 9 -27.24 4.10 -78.30
CA LEU A 9 -26.93 4.21 -76.87
C LEU A 9 -27.25 5.68 -76.45
N ILE A 10 -28.45 6.04 -76.03
CA ILE A 10 -29.04 5.97 -74.67
C ILE A 10 -28.08 6.46 -73.57
N LEU A 11 -28.32 7.68 -73.07
CA LEU A 11 -27.81 8.21 -71.80
C LEU A 11 -28.19 7.30 -70.62
N PRO A 12 -27.29 7.02 -69.67
CA PRO A 12 -27.69 6.61 -68.33
C PRO A 12 -27.71 7.80 -67.38
N ALA A 13 -28.83 7.89 -66.66
CA ALA A 13 -29.10 8.84 -65.59
C ALA A 13 -28.13 8.69 -64.41
N VAL A 14 -27.85 9.85 -63.81
CA VAL A 14 -27.14 10.02 -62.54
C VAL A 14 -27.93 9.34 -61.42
N LEU A 15 -27.32 8.35 -60.77
CA LEU A 15 -27.67 7.91 -59.42
C LEU A 15 -26.43 8.08 -58.54
N PHE A 16 -26.37 9.20 -57.81
CA PHE A 16 -25.45 9.36 -56.68
C PHE A 16 -25.96 8.48 -55.54
N ALA A 17 -25.35 7.32 -55.36
CA ALA A 17 -25.46 6.57 -54.11
C ALA A 17 -24.66 7.32 -53.04
N LEU A 18 -25.37 8.05 -52.18
CA LEU A 18 -24.82 8.57 -50.93
C LEU A 18 -24.56 7.37 -50.00
N CYS A 19 -23.35 6.82 -50.07
CA CYS A 19 -22.81 6.01 -48.99
C CYS A 19 -22.64 6.92 -47.77
N SER A 20 -23.65 6.91 -46.89
CA SER A 20 -23.56 7.44 -45.54
C SER A 20 -22.60 6.56 -44.73
N CYS A 21 -21.30 6.74 -44.94
CA CYS A 21 -20.30 6.31 -43.98
C CYS A 21 -20.47 7.17 -42.73
N GLY A 22 -21.13 6.61 -41.72
CA GLY A 22 -21.16 7.21 -40.38
C GLY A 22 -19.73 7.38 -39.90
N SER A 23 -19.23 8.61 -39.91
CA SER A 23 -18.00 8.99 -39.24
C SER A 23 -18.19 8.73 -37.75
N ARG A 24 -17.59 7.66 -37.23
CA ARG A 24 -17.23 7.58 -35.81
C ARG A 24 -16.35 8.80 -35.57
N SER A 25 -16.83 9.76 -34.78
CA SER A 25 -15.98 10.81 -34.23
C SER A 25 -14.84 10.10 -33.50
N GLN A 26 -13.63 10.16 -34.06
CA GLN A 26 -12.43 9.89 -33.28
C GLN A 26 -12.39 11.02 -32.25
N ASP A 27 -12.63 10.71 -30.99
CA ASP A 27 -12.43 11.67 -29.91
C ASP A 27 -11.00 12.21 -30.05
N ALA A 28 -10.85 13.53 -30.18
CA ALA A 28 -9.56 14.14 -30.39
C ALA A 28 -8.68 13.85 -29.17
N VAL A 29 -7.59 13.10 -29.36
CA VAL A 29 -6.62 12.81 -28.30
C VAL A 29 -5.98 14.13 -27.87
N SER A 30 -6.20 14.50 -26.62
CA SER A 30 -5.64 15.72 -26.03
C SER A 30 -4.15 15.56 -25.74
N GLY A 31 -3.42 16.68 -25.86
CA GLY A 31 -1.97 16.72 -25.64
C GLY A 31 -1.55 16.58 -24.17
N PRO A 32 -0.24 16.62 -23.88
CA PRO A 32 0.28 16.54 -22.53
C PRO A 32 -0.31 17.59 -21.58
N ARG A 33 -0.48 17.22 -20.31
CA ARG A 33 -1.01 18.08 -19.24
C ARG A 33 -0.22 17.88 -17.94
N PRO A 34 -0.18 18.88 -17.04
CA PRO A 34 0.30 18.66 -15.67
C PRO A 34 -0.63 17.69 -14.92
N PHE A 35 -0.16 17.13 -13.80
CA PHE A 35 -1.06 16.43 -12.89
C PHE A 35 -2.12 17.42 -12.34
N PRO A 36 -3.41 17.06 -12.34
CA PRO A 36 -4.47 17.96 -11.89
C PRO A 36 -4.36 18.36 -10.41
N SER A 37 -4.62 19.62 -10.10
CA SER A 37 -4.63 20.12 -8.73
C SER A 37 -5.97 19.89 -8.04
N VAL A 38 -5.96 19.40 -6.81
CA VAL A 38 -7.17 19.26 -5.98
C VAL A 38 -7.49 20.60 -5.32
N SER A 39 -8.68 21.14 -5.57
CA SER A 39 -9.15 22.39 -4.94
C SER A 39 -10.16 22.08 -3.83
N VAL A 40 -9.81 22.41 -2.59
CA VAL A 40 -10.73 22.27 -1.43
C VAL A 40 -11.78 23.40 -1.50
N PRO A 41 -13.09 23.08 -1.43
CA PRO A 41 -14.15 24.08 -1.42
C PRO A 41 -13.97 25.06 -0.26
N GLY A 42 -14.12 26.37 -0.52
CA GLY A 42 -13.90 27.41 0.51
C GLY A 42 -14.89 27.39 1.68
N VAL A 43 -15.93 26.54 1.62
CA VAL A 43 -16.82 26.27 2.76
C VAL A 43 -16.20 25.33 3.80
N ILE A 44 -15.23 24.51 3.39
CA ILE A 44 -14.45 23.64 4.28
C ILE A 44 -13.35 24.48 4.90
N THR A 45 -13.46 24.72 6.20
CA THR A 45 -12.51 25.55 6.96
C THR A 45 -11.70 24.76 7.97
N ASP A 46 -12.21 23.59 8.37
CA ASP A 46 -11.49 22.68 9.26
C ASP A 46 -10.41 21.92 8.50
N ARG A 47 -9.26 21.70 9.15
CA ARG A 47 -8.09 21.04 8.52
C ARG A 47 -8.30 19.54 8.36
N SER A 48 -9.00 18.88 9.27
CA SER A 48 -9.33 17.45 9.14
C SER A 48 -10.29 17.25 7.99
N GLU A 49 -11.36 18.04 7.93
CA GLU A 49 -12.32 17.98 6.82
C GLU A 49 -11.65 18.28 5.47
N ALA A 50 -10.68 19.21 5.43
CA ALA A 50 -9.91 19.48 4.23
C ALA A 50 -9.04 18.28 3.81
N ALA A 51 -8.39 17.59 4.75
CA ALA A 51 -7.60 16.39 4.46
C ALA A 51 -8.48 15.22 3.97
N GLU A 52 -9.65 15.03 4.59
CA GLU A 52 -10.66 14.04 4.17
C GLU A 52 -11.16 14.31 2.75
N TYR A 53 -11.47 15.58 2.43
CA TYR A 53 -11.85 15.99 1.09
C TYR A 53 -10.71 15.71 0.09
N MET A 54 -9.48 16.13 0.43
CA MET A 54 -8.33 15.92 -0.44
C MET A 54 -8.09 14.44 -0.72
N ALA A 55 -8.17 13.57 0.29
CA ALA A 55 -8.04 12.12 0.12
C ALA A 55 -9.12 11.60 -0.85
N GLY A 56 -10.39 11.88 -0.57
CA GLY A 56 -11.52 11.36 -1.35
C GLY A 56 -11.57 11.82 -2.80
N HIS A 57 -11.05 13.02 -3.09
CA HIS A 57 -11.12 13.68 -4.40
C HIS A 57 -9.79 13.74 -5.16
N PHE A 58 -8.70 13.20 -4.59
CA PHE A 58 -7.34 13.36 -5.14
C PHE A 58 -7.24 12.99 -6.63
N TRP A 59 -7.91 11.89 -6.99
CA TRP A 59 -7.79 11.29 -8.31
C TRP A 59 -8.86 11.73 -9.30
N ASP A 60 -9.78 12.62 -8.93
CA ASP A 60 -11.01 12.90 -9.69
C ASP A 60 -10.76 13.36 -11.10
N GLU A 61 -10.01 14.44 -11.27
CA GLU A 61 -9.67 14.99 -12.58
C GLU A 61 -8.62 14.16 -13.30
N PHE A 62 -7.75 13.45 -12.58
CA PHE A 62 -6.78 12.56 -13.21
C PHE A 62 -7.49 11.39 -13.88
N THR A 63 -8.56 10.88 -13.29
CA THR A 63 -9.35 9.75 -13.80
C THR A 63 -10.70 10.20 -14.37
N ASP A 64 -10.85 11.46 -14.77
CA ASP A 64 -12.03 11.86 -15.54
C ASP A 64 -11.98 11.20 -16.93
N THR A 65 -13.07 10.56 -17.31
CA THR A 65 -13.24 9.82 -18.55
C THR A 65 -13.85 10.68 -19.67
N ALA A 66 -14.25 11.92 -19.37
CA ALA A 66 -14.84 12.87 -20.33
C ALA A 66 -13.85 13.33 -21.42
N SER A 67 -12.55 13.22 -21.19
CA SER A 67 -11.49 13.55 -22.15
C SER A 67 -10.56 12.36 -22.35
N VAL A 68 -10.08 12.18 -23.58
CA VAL A 68 -9.09 11.16 -23.93
C VAL A 68 -7.73 11.83 -24.07
N PHE A 69 -6.73 11.36 -23.33
CA PHE A 69 -5.37 11.88 -23.38
C PHE A 69 -4.39 10.81 -23.87
N ALA A 70 -3.26 11.27 -24.42
CA ALA A 70 -2.21 10.38 -24.90
C ALA A 70 -1.62 9.51 -23.77
N CYS A 71 -1.40 8.23 -24.07
CA CYS A 71 -0.69 7.26 -23.23
C CYS A 71 0.46 6.66 -24.04
N ASP A 72 1.67 6.66 -23.48
CA ASP A 72 2.85 6.08 -24.13
C ASP A 72 3.91 5.67 -23.08
N SER A 73 5.16 5.50 -23.50
CA SER A 73 6.26 5.15 -22.59
C SER A 73 6.61 6.27 -21.58
N ALA A 74 6.29 7.53 -21.88
CA ALA A 74 6.59 8.71 -21.07
C ALA A 74 5.36 9.29 -20.34
N PHE A 75 4.15 9.08 -20.87
CA PHE A 75 2.91 9.66 -20.40
C PHE A 75 1.85 8.63 -20.00
N VAL A 76 1.11 8.93 -18.93
CA VAL A 76 -0.04 8.17 -18.43
C VAL A 76 -1.22 9.14 -18.31
N ASN A 77 -2.26 8.93 -19.11
CA ASN A 77 -3.42 9.84 -19.24
C ASN A 77 -3.01 11.32 -19.42
N GLY A 78 -2.05 11.57 -20.30
CA GLY A 78 -1.50 12.90 -20.62
C GLY A 78 -0.50 13.45 -19.60
N VAL A 79 -0.30 12.80 -18.44
CA VAL A 79 0.61 13.23 -17.38
C VAL A 79 1.95 12.52 -17.50
N ARG A 80 3.07 13.25 -17.35
CA ARG A 80 4.42 12.64 -17.36
C ARG A 80 4.54 11.66 -16.19
N LYS A 81 5.14 10.49 -16.41
CA LYS A 81 5.30 9.44 -15.37
C LYS A 81 5.91 9.94 -14.06
N GLY A 82 6.94 10.80 -14.14
CA GLY A 82 7.54 11.40 -12.94
C GLY A 82 6.57 12.29 -12.13
N ASP A 83 5.70 13.03 -12.81
CA ASP A 83 4.70 13.88 -12.16
C ASP A 83 3.58 13.02 -11.53
N LEU A 84 3.20 11.91 -12.19
CA LEU A 84 2.27 10.93 -11.64
C LEU A 84 2.84 10.23 -10.39
N GLU A 85 4.12 9.87 -10.41
CA GLU A 85 4.80 9.26 -9.26
C GLU A 85 4.86 10.22 -8.07
N GLN A 86 5.21 11.49 -8.31
CA GLN A 86 5.16 12.51 -7.27
C GLN A 86 3.74 12.68 -6.72
N ALA A 87 2.72 12.72 -7.58
CA ALA A 87 1.33 12.81 -7.14
C ALA A 87 0.92 11.59 -6.30
N PHE A 88 1.40 10.39 -6.60
CA PHE A 88 1.14 9.22 -5.77
C PHE A 88 1.83 9.31 -4.40
N ALA A 89 3.05 9.85 -4.34
CA ALA A 89 3.74 10.13 -3.08
C ALA A 89 2.96 11.13 -2.22
N ASP A 90 2.47 12.22 -2.83
CA ASP A 90 1.65 13.23 -2.17
C ASP A 90 0.33 12.62 -1.65
N TYR A 91 -0.32 11.79 -2.47
CA TYR A 91 -1.50 11.03 -2.09
C TYR A 91 -1.25 10.11 -0.89
N ALA A 92 -0.14 9.36 -0.89
CA ALA A 92 0.24 8.50 0.24
C ALA A 92 0.48 9.30 1.52
N GLY A 93 1.03 10.52 1.42
CA GLY A 93 1.13 11.46 2.53
C GLY A 93 -0.23 11.90 3.07
N ILE A 94 -1.17 12.24 2.18
CA ILE A 94 -2.55 12.64 2.55
C ILE A 94 -3.30 11.50 3.25
N LEU A 95 -3.13 10.24 2.81
CA LEU A 95 -3.71 9.08 3.50
C LEU A 95 -3.22 8.94 4.95
N GLY A 96 -2.04 9.45 5.28
CA GLY A 96 -1.52 9.49 6.65
C GLY A 96 -2.15 10.58 7.53
N MET A 97 -2.95 11.48 6.95
CA MET A 97 -3.57 12.61 7.66
C MET A 97 -5.04 12.37 8.04
N VAL A 98 -5.65 11.30 7.53
CA VAL A 98 -7.07 10.94 7.74
C VAL A 98 -7.17 9.65 8.55
N ASP A 99 -8.37 9.33 9.06
CA ASP A 99 -8.56 8.05 9.75
C ASP A 99 -8.48 6.86 8.77
N LEU A 100 -8.24 5.66 9.32
CA LEU A 100 -8.06 4.45 8.53
C LEU A 100 -9.26 4.17 7.60
N LYS A 101 -10.48 4.41 8.06
CA LYS A 101 -11.69 4.15 7.28
C LYS A 101 -11.79 5.09 6.08
N GLN A 102 -11.42 6.37 6.23
CA GLN A 102 -11.38 7.28 5.08
C GLN A 102 -10.24 6.92 4.12
N ALA A 103 -9.06 6.56 4.64
CA ALA A 103 -7.94 6.13 3.81
C ALA A 103 -8.31 4.90 2.95
N GLU A 104 -8.92 3.88 3.55
CA GLU A 104 -9.38 2.68 2.86
C GLU A 104 -10.46 2.99 1.81
N ALA A 105 -11.43 3.85 2.14
CA ALA A 105 -12.47 4.27 1.21
C ALA A 105 -11.86 5.02 0.01
N SER A 106 -10.86 5.87 0.25
CA SER A 106 -10.14 6.60 -0.79
C SER A 106 -9.38 5.66 -1.73
N VAL A 107 -8.61 4.71 -1.19
CA VAL A 107 -7.87 3.73 -2.00
C VAL A 107 -8.80 2.81 -2.79
N LYS A 108 -9.89 2.35 -2.16
CA LYS A 108 -10.92 1.57 -2.85
C LYS A 108 -11.52 2.33 -4.02
N ARG A 109 -11.79 3.63 -3.82
CA ARG A 109 -12.32 4.51 -4.88
C ARG A 109 -11.30 4.70 -6.01
N LEU A 110 -10.03 4.90 -5.69
CA LEU A 110 -8.95 4.93 -6.70
C LEU A 110 -8.96 3.65 -7.55
N TYR A 111 -8.98 2.49 -6.90
CA TYR A 111 -9.04 1.20 -7.61
C TYR A 111 -10.25 1.12 -8.56
N SER A 112 -11.46 1.39 -8.07
CA SER A 112 -12.68 1.35 -8.91
C SER A 112 -12.60 2.31 -10.10
N ARG A 113 -11.96 3.48 -9.91
CA ARG A 113 -11.77 4.46 -10.98
C ARG A 113 -10.82 3.93 -12.06
N ILE A 114 -9.67 3.37 -11.71
CA ILE A 114 -8.73 2.83 -12.72
C ILE A 114 -9.24 1.54 -13.37
N GLU A 115 -9.98 0.70 -12.65
CA GLU A 115 -10.64 -0.48 -13.23
C GLU A 115 -11.64 -0.06 -14.32
N SER A 116 -12.34 1.06 -14.11
CA SER A 116 -13.25 1.64 -15.11
C SER A 116 -12.53 2.15 -16.35
N PHE A 117 -11.28 2.63 -16.23
CA PHE A 117 -10.45 2.95 -17.39
C PHE A 117 -10.13 1.70 -18.19
N GLU A 118 -9.64 0.68 -17.51
CA GLU A 118 -9.21 -0.57 -18.13
C GLU A 118 -10.36 -1.26 -18.88
N LYS A 119 -11.54 -1.35 -18.25
CA LYS A 119 -12.74 -1.93 -18.87
C LYS A 119 -13.22 -1.17 -20.10
N ARG A 120 -12.91 0.12 -20.21
CA ARG A 120 -13.33 0.97 -21.33
C ARG A 120 -12.34 0.91 -22.49
N ASP A 121 -11.05 0.89 -22.19
CA ASP A 121 -9.97 0.85 -23.17
C ASP A 121 -8.72 0.17 -22.58
N THR A 122 -8.54 -1.10 -22.94
CA THR A 122 -7.40 -1.93 -22.53
C THR A 122 -6.10 -1.56 -23.27
N SER A 123 -6.10 -0.54 -24.14
CA SER A 123 -4.88 -0.04 -24.78
C SER A 123 -4.21 1.09 -23.99
N THR A 124 -4.84 1.57 -22.91
CA THR A 124 -4.24 2.56 -22.02
C THR A 124 -3.24 1.91 -21.05
N ASN A 125 -2.34 2.71 -20.50
CA ASN A 125 -1.37 2.27 -19.49
C ASN A 125 -1.75 2.73 -18.07
N VAL A 126 -2.99 3.22 -17.86
CA VAL A 126 -3.41 3.85 -16.59
C VAL A 126 -3.51 2.83 -15.47
N PHE A 127 -4.16 1.69 -15.73
CA PHE A 127 -4.38 0.65 -14.73
C PHE A 127 -3.04 0.07 -14.26
N GLU A 128 -2.19 -0.36 -15.19
CA GLU A 128 -0.86 -0.91 -14.89
C GLU A 128 0.03 0.09 -14.14
N ALA A 129 0.09 1.35 -14.59
CA ALA A 129 0.93 2.36 -13.97
C ALA A 129 0.50 2.69 -12.53
N VAL A 130 -0.81 2.83 -12.30
CA VAL A 130 -1.32 3.13 -10.95
C VAL A 130 -1.23 1.91 -10.04
N ALA A 131 -1.47 0.69 -10.54
CA ALA A 131 -1.30 -0.53 -9.77
C ALA A 131 0.16 -0.72 -9.31
N ALA A 132 1.12 -0.50 -10.21
CA ALA A 132 2.55 -0.56 -9.87
C ALA A 132 2.94 0.50 -8.83
N LEU A 133 2.35 1.69 -8.89
CA LEU A 133 2.56 2.73 -7.87
C LEU A 133 1.94 2.35 -6.52
N ALA A 134 0.74 1.80 -6.51
CA ALA A 134 0.08 1.34 -5.28
C ALA A 134 0.89 0.26 -4.57
N GLU A 135 1.38 -0.75 -5.30
CA GLU A 135 2.26 -1.77 -4.75
C GLU A 135 3.57 -1.16 -4.22
N ARG A 136 4.24 -0.32 -5.03
CA ARG A 136 5.54 0.27 -4.67
C ARG A 136 5.47 1.21 -3.46
N TYR A 137 4.41 2.00 -3.34
CA TYR A 137 4.30 2.98 -2.24
C TYR A 137 3.63 2.41 -1.01
N LEU A 138 2.57 1.61 -1.16
CA LEU A 138 1.75 1.16 -0.02
C LEU A 138 2.15 -0.24 0.47
N TYR A 139 2.78 -1.07 -0.37
CA TYR A 139 3.12 -2.44 0.00
C TYR A 139 4.62 -2.67 0.17
N ASP A 140 5.48 -2.24 -0.77
CA ASP A 140 6.94 -2.52 -0.74
C ASP A 140 7.55 -2.25 0.66
N PRO A 141 8.25 -3.23 1.28
CA PRO A 141 8.83 -3.06 2.61
C PRO A 141 9.86 -1.92 2.71
N ASN A 142 10.48 -1.51 1.60
CA ASN A 142 11.43 -0.41 1.55
C ASN A 142 10.75 0.95 1.40
N SER A 143 9.44 0.99 1.15
CA SER A 143 8.71 2.25 1.03
C SER A 143 8.59 2.93 2.41
N PRO A 144 8.87 4.24 2.50
CA PRO A 144 8.58 5.02 3.70
C PRO A 144 7.08 5.26 3.91
N PHE A 145 6.25 4.97 2.89
CA PHE A 145 4.80 5.11 2.93
C PHE A 145 4.07 3.76 3.07
N ARG A 146 4.80 2.66 3.26
CA ARG A 146 4.19 1.33 3.36
C ARG A 146 3.13 1.30 4.45
N ASN A 147 1.99 0.72 4.11
CA ASN A 147 0.88 0.49 5.02
C ASN A 147 -0.03 -0.57 4.39
N GLU A 148 0.02 -1.80 4.93
CA GLU A 148 -0.74 -2.92 4.41
C GLU A 148 -2.25 -2.72 4.52
N ASP A 149 -2.73 -1.99 5.54
CA ASP A 149 -4.16 -1.68 5.66
C ASP A 149 -4.62 -0.72 4.54
N TYR A 150 -3.73 0.19 4.08
CA TYR A 150 -4.03 1.05 2.94
C TYR A 150 -4.00 0.28 1.62
N TYR A 151 -3.09 -0.68 1.48
CA TYR A 151 -2.97 -1.49 0.27
C TYR A 151 -4.09 -2.55 0.12
N LEU A 152 -4.59 -3.07 1.25
CA LEU A 152 -5.62 -4.12 1.31
C LEU A 152 -6.80 -3.88 0.35
N PRO A 153 -7.55 -2.77 0.40
CA PRO A 153 -8.68 -2.56 -0.50
C PRO A 153 -8.29 -2.49 -1.98
N PHE A 154 -7.05 -2.12 -2.30
CA PHE A 154 -6.55 -2.12 -3.67
C PHE A 154 -6.29 -3.54 -4.18
N VAL A 155 -5.59 -4.35 -3.38
CA VAL A 155 -5.24 -5.72 -3.76
C VAL A 155 -6.44 -6.67 -3.72
N GLU A 156 -7.42 -6.42 -2.85
CA GLU A 156 -8.74 -7.07 -2.92
C GLU A 156 -9.40 -6.80 -4.28
N GLY A 157 -9.35 -5.56 -4.75
CA GLY A 157 -9.79 -5.19 -6.10
C GLY A 157 -9.08 -6.01 -7.18
N LEU A 158 -7.74 -6.01 -7.17
CA LEU A 158 -6.93 -6.78 -8.12
C LEU A 158 -7.29 -8.28 -8.11
N SER A 159 -7.53 -8.86 -6.93
CA SER A 159 -7.94 -10.27 -6.81
C SER A 159 -9.30 -10.58 -7.45
N GLY A 160 -10.18 -9.58 -7.53
CA GLY A 160 -11.51 -9.68 -8.15
C GLY A 160 -11.54 -9.33 -9.64
N TYR A 161 -10.47 -8.78 -10.21
CA TYR A 161 -10.47 -8.24 -11.57
C TYR A 161 -10.54 -9.34 -12.64
N GLU A 162 -11.62 -9.40 -13.40
CA GLU A 162 -11.87 -10.44 -14.42
C GLU A 162 -10.92 -10.40 -15.62
N GLY A 163 -10.19 -9.28 -15.82
CA GLY A 163 -9.17 -9.18 -16.86
C GLY A 163 -7.90 -9.98 -16.56
N PHE A 164 -7.70 -10.42 -15.31
CA PHE A 164 -6.57 -11.25 -14.92
C PHE A 164 -6.87 -12.75 -15.03
N SER A 165 -5.81 -13.53 -15.26
CA SER A 165 -5.87 -14.99 -15.21
C SER A 165 -6.23 -15.49 -13.81
N GLY A 166 -6.66 -16.76 -13.71
CA GLY A 166 -6.92 -17.39 -12.41
C GLY A 166 -5.69 -17.44 -11.51
N VAL A 167 -4.48 -17.51 -12.09
CA VAL A 167 -3.22 -17.53 -11.33
C VAL A 167 -2.90 -16.16 -10.74
N GLU A 168 -3.03 -15.10 -11.53
CA GLU A 168 -2.82 -13.72 -11.06
C GLU A 168 -3.82 -13.35 -9.96
N ARG A 169 -5.11 -13.65 -10.15
CA ARG A 169 -6.13 -13.43 -9.11
C ARG A 169 -5.85 -14.19 -7.83
N ALA A 170 -5.38 -15.44 -7.92
CA ALA A 170 -4.98 -16.23 -6.75
C ALA A 170 -3.77 -15.62 -6.02
N ALA A 171 -2.78 -15.10 -6.76
CA ALA A 171 -1.64 -14.42 -6.17
C ALA A 171 -2.07 -13.14 -5.42
N TYR A 172 -2.93 -12.31 -6.02
CA TYR A 172 -3.48 -11.13 -5.35
C TYR A 172 -4.37 -11.49 -4.15
N ALA A 173 -5.18 -12.55 -4.24
CA ALA A 173 -5.98 -13.02 -3.12
C ALA A 173 -5.10 -13.46 -1.94
N TYR A 174 -3.98 -14.14 -2.21
CA TYR A 174 -3.00 -14.47 -1.18
C TYR A 174 -2.38 -13.20 -0.56
N THR A 175 -2.00 -12.21 -1.38
CA THR A 175 -1.50 -10.93 -0.87
C THR A 175 -2.54 -10.20 0.00
N ALA A 176 -3.82 -10.20 -0.40
CA ALA A 176 -4.91 -9.64 0.40
C ALA A 176 -5.05 -10.39 1.74
N GLN A 177 -4.95 -11.72 1.74
CA GLN A 177 -4.93 -12.52 2.96
C GLN A 177 -3.76 -12.14 3.88
N MET A 178 -2.56 -11.90 3.32
CA MET A 178 -1.42 -11.47 4.13
C MET A 178 -1.61 -10.05 4.70
N CYS A 179 -2.17 -9.15 3.90
CA CYS A 179 -2.50 -7.79 4.34
C CYS A 179 -3.57 -7.77 5.44
N SER A 180 -4.46 -8.78 5.52
CA SER A 180 -5.51 -8.85 6.52
C SER A 180 -5.07 -9.42 7.88
N LEU A 181 -3.82 -9.89 8.01
CA LEU A 181 -3.28 -10.34 9.29
C LEU A 181 -2.96 -9.13 10.19
N ASN A 182 -3.37 -9.16 11.47
CA ASN A 182 -3.01 -8.16 12.49
C ASN A 182 -3.28 -6.70 12.07
N ARG A 183 -4.47 -6.42 11.52
CA ARG A 183 -4.84 -5.07 11.06
C ARG A 183 -4.89 -4.08 12.20
N THR A 184 -4.63 -2.80 11.91
CA THR A 184 -4.77 -1.73 12.91
C THR A 184 -6.18 -1.73 13.53
N GLY A 185 -6.22 -1.69 14.86
CA GLY A 185 -7.43 -1.76 15.69
C GLY A 185 -7.86 -3.19 16.09
N GLU A 186 -7.41 -4.21 15.36
CA GLU A 186 -7.66 -5.62 15.69
C GLU A 186 -6.67 -6.12 16.74
N LYS A 187 -7.04 -7.20 17.44
CA LYS A 187 -6.13 -7.84 18.41
C LYS A 187 -5.08 -8.64 17.65
N ALA A 188 -3.80 -8.39 17.92
CA ALA A 188 -2.70 -9.11 17.27
C ALA A 188 -2.74 -10.60 17.63
N ALA A 189 -2.29 -11.46 16.71
CA ALA A 189 -2.17 -12.90 16.93
C ALA A 189 -1.21 -13.17 18.10
N ASP A 190 -1.64 -13.98 19.06
CA ASP A 190 -0.76 -14.44 20.13
C ASP A 190 0.21 -15.49 19.59
N PHE A 191 1.38 -15.59 20.21
CA PHE A 191 2.36 -16.63 19.94
C PHE A 191 3.23 -16.84 21.17
N GLU A 192 3.80 -18.03 21.26
CA GLU A 192 4.79 -18.36 22.29
C GLU A 192 6.21 -18.09 21.77
N PHE A 193 7.08 -17.63 22.65
CA PHE A 193 8.51 -17.44 22.39
C PHE A 193 9.34 -17.93 23.57
N SER A 194 10.56 -18.38 23.27
CA SER A 194 11.52 -18.88 24.25
C SER A 194 12.59 -17.83 24.53
N ASP A 195 12.88 -17.57 25.81
CA ASP A 195 13.99 -16.68 26.20
C ASP A 195 15.35 -17.41 26.19
N LYS A 196 16.44 -16.68 26.48
CA LYS A 196 17.81 -17.22 26.49
C LYS A 196 18.05 -18.34 27.51
N ASN A 197 17.12 -18.53 28.45
CA ASN A 197 17.18 -19.58 29.47
C ASN A 197 16.20 -20.73 29.17
N GLY A 198 15.48 -20.68 28.05
CA GLY A 198 14.47 -21.67 27.68
C GLY A 198 13.11 -21.48 28.35
N ASN A 199 12.87 -20.35 29.03
CA ASN A 199 11.54 -20.10 29.57
C ASN A 199 10.60 -19.69 28.44
N ILE A 200 9.45 -20.35 28.36
CA ILE A 200 8.40 -20.03 27.41
C ILE A 200 7.53 -18.89 27.96
N ARG A 201 7.25 -17.91 27.12
CA ARG A 201 6.36 -16.76 27.36
C ARG A 201 5.44 -16.61 26.16
N SER A 202 4.31 -15.91 26.33
CA SER A 202 3.47 -15.50 25.20
C SER A 202 3.42 -13.99 25.04
N LEU A 203 3.11 -13.51 23.84
CA LEU A 203 2.90 -12.08 23.58
C LEU A 203 1.80 -11.53 24.51
N TYR A 204 0.70 -12.26 24.70
CA TYR A 204 -0.39 -11.84 25.58
C TYR A 204 -0.01 -11.85 27.07
N GLY A 205 1.02 -12.60 27.46
CA GLY A 205 1.57 -12.58 28.82
C GLY A 205 2.38 -11.33 29.17
N ILE A 206 2.68 -10.46 28.20
CA ILE A 206 3.43 -9.21 28.42
C ILE A 206 2.48 -8.13 28.94
N GLU A 207 2.68 -7.70 30.19
CA GLU A 207 1.91 -6.62 30.82
C GLU A 207 2.57 -5.25 30.63
N ALA A 208 2.03 -4.41 29.74
CA ALA A 208 2.44 -3.02 29.58
C ALA A 208 1.32 -2.18 28.96
N GLY A 209 1.35 -0.85 29.15
CA GLY A 209 0.43 0.10 28.51
C GLY A 209 0.58 0.13 26.98
N CYS A 210 1.80 -0.08 26.49
CA CYS A 210 2.15 -0.24 25.09
C CYS A 210 3.19 -1.35 24.94
N THR A 211 3.13 -2.15 23.88
CA THR A 211 4.15 -3.16 23.54
C THR A 211 4.70 -2.88 22.15
N LEU A 212 6.01 -2.63 22.06
CA LEU A 212 6.75 -2.67 20.80
C LEU A 212 7.10 -4.13 20.50
N LEU A 213 6.46 -4.72 19.50
CA LEU A 213 6.86 -6.00 18.95
C LEU A 213 7.82 -5.75 17.79
N PHE A 214 9.05 -6.23 17.96
CA PHE A 214 10.17 -5.98 17.08
C PHE A 214 10.70 -7.31 16.55
N PHE A 215 10.41 -7.61 15.29
CA PHE A 215 11.02 -8.73 14.60
C PHE A 215 12.41 -8.32 14.11
N SER A 216 13.44 -9.01 14.60
CA SER A 216 14.84 -8.68 14.35
C SER A 216 15.65 -9.90 13.95
N ASN A 217 16.77 -9.67 13.27
CA ASN A 217 17.71 -10.72 12.90
C ASN A 217 19.13 -10.39 13.36
N PRO A 218 19.91 -11.40 13.78
CA PRO A 218 21.35 -11.27 13.98
C PRO A 218 22.05 -10.70 12.75
N GLY A 219 23.02 -9.82 12.96
CA GLY A 219 23.81 -9.22 11.87
C GLY A 219 23.09 -8.13 11.05
N CYS A 220 21.83 -7.82 11.34
CA CYS A 220 21.10 -6.75 10.66
C CYS A 220 21.50 -5.36 11.19
N GLU A 221 22.10 -4.53 10.34
CA GLU A 221 22.51 -3.16 10.72
C GLU A 221 21.32 -2.25 11.04
N ALA A 222 20.21 -2.37 10.31
CA ALA A 222 18.98 -1.63 10.63
C ALA A 222 18.42 -2.03 12.01
N CYS A 223 18.46 -3.32 12.36
CA CYS A 223 18.07 -3.78 13.71
C CYS A 223 18.97 -3.17 14.79
N LYS A 224 20.29 -3.16 14.57
CA LYS A 224 21.25 -2.53 15.51
C LYS A 224 20.99 -1.04 15.67
N SER A 225 20.67 -0.33 14.59
CA SER A 225 20.31 1.10 14.64
C SER A 225 19.10 1.34 15.55
N ILE A 226 18.05 0.54 15.40
CA ILE A 226 16.85 0.62 16.25
C ILE A 226 17.17 0.32 17.71
N ILE A 227 17.97 -0.73 17.97
CA ILE A 227 18.39 -1.10 19.32
C ILE A 227 19.12 0.07 19.99
N ASN A 228 20.13 0.61 19.31
CA ASN A 228 20.90 1.74 19.82
C ASN A 228 20.05 2.99 20.04
N ALA A 229 19.10 3.28 19.14
CA ALA A 229 18.20 4.42 19.27
C ALA A 229 17.30 4.30 20.51
N LEU A 230 16.76 3.12 20.77
CA LEU A 230 15.92 2.86 21.94
C LEU A 230 16.74 2.82 23.25
N GLU A 231 17.93 2.22 23.24
CA GLU A 231 18.80 2.12 24.41
C GLU A 231 19.40 3.49 24.81
N SER A 232 19.70 4.35 23.83
CA SER A 232 20.29 5.66 24.08
C SER A 232 19.31 6.71 24.59
N ASP A 233 18.00 6.43 24.60
CA ASP A 233 16.97 7.33 25.11
C ASP A 233 16.61 6.96 26.57
N PRO A 234 17.02 7.77 27.58
CA PRO A 234 16.70 7.50 28.98
C PRO A 234 15.19 7.46 29.29
N ALA A 235 14.36 8.07 28.44
CA ALA A 235 12.93 8.01 28.59
C ALA A 235 12.38 6.58 28.37
N VAL A 236 13.01 5.79 27.49
CA VAL A 236 12.60 4.41 27.20
C VAL A 236 12.75 3.53 28.43
N ASP A 237 13.89 3.60 29.14
CA ASP A 237 14.11 2.85 30.37
C ASP A 237 13.09 3.20 31.47
N ARG A 238 12.77 4.49 31.60
CA ARG A 238 11.72 4.96 32.51
C ARG A 238 10.37 4.37 32.12
N LEU A 239 9.98 4.46 30.84
CA LEU A 239 8.71 3.92 30.34
C LEU A 239 8.60 2.41 30.59
N ILE A 240 9.70 1.66 30.42
CA ILE A 240 9.76 0.22 30.71
C ILE A 240 9.59 -0.04 32.21
N SER A 241 10.31 0.69 33.06
CA SER A 241 10.23 0.52 34.51
C SER A 241 8.83 0.83 35.08
N GLU A 242 8.11 1.77 34.45
CA GLU A 242 6.74 2.17 34.80
C GLU A 242 5.67 1.26 34.16
N LYS A 243 6.06 0.22 33.42
CA LYS A 243 5.17 -0.62 32.59
C LYS A 243 4.33 0.18 31.58
N LYS A 244 4.74 1.40 31.21
CA LYS A 244 4.13 2.17 30.12
C LYS A 244 4.53 1.58 28.76
N LEU A 245 5.74 1.04 28.65
CA LEU A 245 6.26 0.38 27.46
C LEU A 245 6.81 -1.02 27.81
N ALA A 246 6.66 -1.97 26.91
CA ALA A 246 7.48 -3.18 26.85
C ALA A 246 8.07 -3.32 25.45
N VAL A 247 9.31 -3.80 25.34
CA VAL A 247 9.93 -4.15 24.06
C VAL A 247 10.05 -5.66 23.98
N ALA A 248 9.40 -6.25 22.98
CA ALA A 248 9.45 -7.67 22.65
C ALA A 248 10.27 -7.85 21.37
N ASN A 249 11.54 -8.22 21.54
CA ASN A 249 12.48 -8.45 20.45
C ASN A 249 12.49 -9.94 20.09
N ILE A 250 11.90 -10.28 18.95
CA ILE A 250 11.58 -11.65 18.57
C ILE A 250 12.33 -12.05 17.30
N TYR A 251 13.11 -13.12 17.40
CA TYR A 251 13.78 -13.78 16.28
C TYR A 251 12.93 -14.93 15.74
N ILE A 252 12.80 -15.03 14.41
CA ILE A 252 11.85 -15.95 13.76
C ILE A 252 12.49 -16.86 12.71
N ASP A 253 13.82 -16.91 12.65
CA ASP A 253 14.57 -17.74 11.71
C ASP A 253 15.36 -18.85 12.44
N GLU A 254 16.04 -19.71 11.69
CA GLU A 254 16.55 -21.01 12.18
C GLU A 254 17.90 -20.95 12.92
N ASP A 255 18.70 -19.91 12.74
CA ASP A 255 20.06 -19.82 13.28
C ASP A 255 20.08 -19.31 14.72
N ILE A 256 19.66 -20.19 15.63
CA ILE A 256 19.62 -19.95 17.07
C ILE A 256 21.01 -19.62 17.64
N ALA A 257 22.09 -20.19 17.08
CA ALA A 257 23.46 -19.90 17.53
C ALA A 257 23.83 -18.43 17.26
N SER A 258 23.50 -17.91 16.07
CA SER A 258 23.65 -16.50 15.75
C SER A 258 22.78 -15.62 16.65
N TRP A 259 21.57 -16.04 17.00
CA TRP A 259 20.72 -15.31 17.95
C TRP A 259 21.36 -15.21 19.35
N TYR A 260 21.89 -16.31 19.89
CA TYR A 260 22.62 -16.30 21.16
C TYR A 260 23.86 -15.40 21.14
N SER A 261 24.53 -15.27 20.00
CA SER A 261 25.68 -14.37 19.87
C SER A 261 25.32 -12.88 20.04
N CYS A 262 24.05 -12.52 19.87
CA CYS A 262 23.54 -11.16 20.01
C CYS A 262 23.15 -10.79 21.45
N MET A 263 23.18 -11.73 22.41
CA MET A 263 22.82 -11.45 23.81
C MET A 263 23.55 -10.24 24.44
N PRO A 264 24.85 -9.98 24.15
CA PRO A 264 25.52 -8.79 24.68
C PRO A 264 25.01 -7.45 24.11
N ILE A 265 24.27 -7.48 23.00
CA ILE A 265 23.74 -6.29 22.31
C ILE A 265 22.29 -6.03 22.74
N TYR A 266 21.58 -7.07 23.19
CA TYR A 266 20.18 -6.95 23.57
C TYR A 266 20.03 -6.46 25.02
N PRO A 267 19.29 -5.38 25.27
CA PRO A 267 19.05 -4.90 26.64
C PRO A 267 18.35 -5.95 27.50
N ASP A 268 18.86 -6.18 28.71
CA ASP A 268 18.33 -7.21 29.63
C ASP A 268 16.93 -6.88 30.17
N ASN A 269 16.50 -5.61 30.11
CA ASN A 269 15.16 -5.17 30.49
C ASN A 269 14.10 -5.38 29.39
N TRP A 270 14.47 -5.94 28.23
CA TRP A 270 13.55 -6.29 27.15
C TRP A 270 13.13 -7.76 27.21
N TYR A 271 12.00 -8.08 26.58
CA TYR A 271 11.59 -9.45 26.29
C TYR A 271 12.31 -9.92 25.01
N ASN A 272 13.55 -10.39 25.16
CA ASN A 272 14.30 -10.98 24.06
C ASN A 272 13.98 -12.46 23.94
N GLY A 273 13.51 -12.88 22.77
CA GLY A 273 13.15 -14.28 22.53
C GLY A 273 13.29 -14.70 21.07
N TYR A 274 13.10 -15.99 20.85
CA TYR A 274 12.96 -16.58 19.53
C TYR A 274 11.71 -17.45 19.47
N ASP A 275 11.17 -17.66 18.26
CA ASP A 275 10.09 -18.61 18.00
C ASP A 275 10.67 -20.04 17.95
N PRO A 276 10.43 -20.88 18.97
CA PRO A 276 11.05 -22.20 19.04
C PRO A 276 10.44 -23.22 18.06
N ASN A 277 9.24 -22.96 17.56
CA ASN A 277 8.47 -23.89 16.73
C ASN A 277 8.24 -23.36 15.31
N PHE A 278 8.74 -22.16 15.00
CA PHE A 278 8.56 -21.45 13.74
C PHE A 278 7.10 -21.15 13.38
N ILE A 279 6.18 -21.20 14.36
CA ILE A 279 4.74 -21.04 14.17
C ILE A 279 4.36 -19.68 13.58
N ILE A 280 5.14 -18.64 13.85
CA ILE A 280 4.90 -17.30 13.32
C ILE A 280 4.92 -17.33 11.79
N ARG A 281 5.84 -18.11 11.20
CA ARG A 281 5.95 -18.29 9.75
C ARG A 281 5.10 -19.45 9.24
N THR A 282 5.09 -20.61 9.89
CA THR A 282 4.38 -21.80 9.39
C THR A 282 2.87 -21.65 9.43
N ASP A 283 2.35 -21.00 10.48
CA ASP A 283 0.91 -20.83 10.69
C ASP A 283 0.44 -19.45 10.18
N LEU A 284 1.34 -18.69 9.54
CA LEU A 284 1.08 -17.37 8.96
C LEU A 284 0.45 -16.40 9.97
N LEU A 285 0.98 -16.39 11.20
CA LEU A 285 0.47 -15.50 12.26
C LEU A 285 0.82 -14.04 11.97
N TYR A 286 1.97 -13.79 11.35
CA TYR A 286 2.44 -12.45 10.96
C TYR A 286 3.03 -12.46 9.56
N ASN A 287 2.74 -11.39 8.80
CA ASN A 287 3.31 -11.16 7.48
C ASN A 287 4.67 -10.45 7.57
N VAL A 288 5.71 -11.14 8.05
CA VAL A 288 7.06 -10.56 8.20
C VAL A 288 7.85 -10.69 6.90
N ARG A 289 7.70 -9.67 6.02
CA ARG A 289 8.27 -9.63 4.66
C ARG A 289 9.71 -9.13 4.61
N ALA A 290 10.08 -8.27 5.56
CA ALA A 290 11.42 -7.73 5.71
C ALA A 290 11.77 -7.59 7.19
N ILE A 291 13.06 -7.59 7.49
CA ILE A 291 13.59 -7.40 8.84
C ILE A 291 14.47 -6.13 8.82
N PRO A 292 14.29 -5.18 9.75
CA PRO A 292 13.36 -5.18 10.88
C PRO A 292 11.88 -5.02 10.44
N SER A 293 10.96 -5.62 11.22
CA SER A 293 9.53 -5.34 11.13
C SER A 293 8.99 -4.95 12.51
N LEU A 294 8.24 -3.85 12.58
CA LEU A 294 7.86 -3.18 13.83
C LEU A 294 6.35 -3.06 13.96
N TYR A 295 5.84 -3.50 15.11
CA TYR A 295 4.45 -3.38 15.50
C TYR A 295 4.35 -2.64 16.82
N LEU A 296 3.41 -1.71 16.94
CA LEU A 296 3.03 -1.10 18.21
C LEU A 296 1.66 -1.62 18.60
N LEU A 297 1.56 -2.13 19.83
CA LEU A 297 0.34 -2.71 20.37
C LEU A 297 -0.08 -1.96 21.63
N ASP A 298 -1.39 -1.78 21.82
CA ASP A 298 -1.93 -1.22 23.06
C ASP A 298 -1.89 -2.23 24.22
N ARG A 299 -2.43 -1.81 25.37
CA ARG A 299 -2.51 -2.62 26.58
C ARG A 299 -3.25 -3.95 26.39
N ASP A 300 -4.24 -3.97 25.50
CA ASP A 300 -5.06 -5.15 25.19
C ASP A 300 -4.51 -5.94 23.98
N LYS A 301 -3.28 -5.60 23.54
CA LYS A 301 -2.59 -6.15 22.38
C LYS A 301 -3.31 -5.87 21.05
N ARG A 302 -4.10 -4.80 20.99
CA ARG A 302 -4.64 -4.30 19.71
C ARG A 302 -3.57 -3.54 18.96
N VAL A 303 -3.53 -3.70 17.65
CA VAL A 303 -2.52 -3.11 16.80
C VAL A 303 -2.78 -1.62 16.65
N ILE A 304 -1.82 -0.80 17.07
CA ILE A 304 -1.78 0.64 16.84
C ILE A 304 -1.07 0.92 15.51
N MET A 305 0.05 0.24 15.30
CA MET A 305 0.83 0.32 14.06
C MET A 305 1.24 -1.08 13.61
N LYS A 306 1.04 -1.36 12.33
CA LYS A 306 1.41 -2.60 11.64
C LYS A 306 2.58 -2.35 10.70
N ASP A 307 3.67 -3.11 10.86
CA ASP A 307 4.88 -3.05 10.03
C ASP A 307 5.36 -1.61 9.72
N ALA A 308 5.29 -0.73 10.72
CA ALA A 308 5.47 0.70 10.50
C ALA A 308 6.95 1.09 10.29
N PRO A 309 7.22 2.14 9.49
CA PRO A 309 8.56 2.72 9.37
C PRO A 309 9.13 3.12 10.73
N GLU A 310 10.42 2.82 10.94
CA GLU A 310 11.16 3.14 12.17
C GLU A 310 10.91 4.58 12.68
N PRO A 311 11.03 5.65 11.85
CA PRO A 311 10.85 7.00 12.35
C PRO A 311 9.48 7.25 12.98
N ARG A 312 8.43 6.60 12.45
CA ARG A 312 7.06 6.73 12.97
C ARG A 312 6.91 6.02 14.32
N VAL A 313 7.51 4.84 14.47
CA VAL A 313 7.51 4.06 15.71
C VAL A 313 8.29 4.79 16.81
N LEU A 314 9.50 5.26 16.51
CA LEU A 314 10.32 5.98 17.48
C LEU A 314 9.67 7.30 17.91
N SER A 315 9.07 8.04 16.97
CA SER A 315 8.32 9.27 17.31
C SER A 315 7.14 9.00 18.23
N TYR A 316 6.43 7.87 18.08
CA TYR A 316 5.33 7.49 18.95
C TYR A 316 5.82 7.11 20.36
N ILE A 317 6.90 6.32 20.44
CA ILE A 317 7.49 5.97 21.73
C ILE A 317 7.95 7.23 22.49
N ALA A 318 8.56 8.19 21.78
CA ALA A 318 8.95 9.47 22.36
C ALA A 318 7.74 10.28 22.88
N SER A 319 6.56 10.21 22.22
CA SER A 319 5.37 10.90 22.71
C SER A 319 4.81 10.29 24.00
N LEU A 320 4.95 8.98 24.22
CA LEU A 320 4.56 8.33 25.48
C LEU A 320 5.31 8.89 26.70
N ALA A 321 6.52 9.40 26.49
CA ALA A 321 7.33 10.01 27.54
C ALA A 321 6.87 11.43 27.93
N ALA A 322 6.07 12.07 27.09
CA ALA A 322 5.52 13.40 27.30
C ALA A 322 4.18 13.40 28.07
N GLU A 323 3.58 12.22 28.28
CA GLU A 323 2.35 11.97 29.04
C GLU A 323 2.60 11.59 30.51
#